data_AF-A0A3D3DUY4-F1
#
_entry.id   AF-A0A3D3DUY4-F1
#
_cell.length_a   1.000
_cell.length_b   1.000
_cell.length_c   1.000
_cell.angle_alpha   90.00
_cell.angle_beta   90.00
_cell.angle_gamma   90.00
#
_symmetry.space_group_name_H-M   'P 1'
#
loop_
_entity.id
_entity.type
_entity.pdbx_description
1 polymer ?
#
loop_
_entity_poly.entity_id
_entity_poly.type
_entity_poly.pdbx_seq_one_letter_code
_entity_poly.pdbx_strand_id
1 'polypeptide(L)' 'MRKIESLAGVVGVIIGRSYGGKSLGKNATTGSVRVQREVAGGLKAVTQSSKGLQELFIRTEEGQAGCVWRKIEEL' A
#
# COMPACT_ATOMS: atom_id res chain seq x y z
N MET A 1 -4.73 -6.81 12.18
CA MET A 1 -4.05 -6.36 10.96
C MET A 1 -5.04 -6.47 9.81
N ARG A 2 -5.62 -5.36 9.34
CA ARG A 2 -6.49 -5.40 8.15
C ARG A 2 -5.60 -5.61 6.93
N LYS A 3 -5.83 -6.68 6.17
CA LYS A 3 -5.00 -7.04 5.02
C LYS A 3 -5.46 -6.24 3.81
N ILE A 4 -4.55 -5.54 3.13
CA ILE A 4 -4.86 -4.83 1.88
C ILE A 4 -5.50 -5.78 0.85
N GLU A 5 -5.06 -7.03 0.83
CA GLU A 5 -5.55 -8.12 -0.02
C GLU A 5 -7.05 -8.41 0.15
N SER A 6 -7.65 -8.09 1.31
CA SER A 6 -9.08 -8.33 1.56
C SER A 6 -9.97 -7.14 1.21
N LEU A 7 -9.42 -6.04 0.69
CA LEU A 7 -10.22 -4.89 0.27
C LEU A 7 -10.93 -5.19 -1.05
N ALA A 8 -12.24 -4.98 -1.10
CA ALA A 8 -12.99 -5.11 -2.35
C ALA A 8 -12.42 -4.18 -3.44
N GLY A 9 -12.18 -4.76 -4.62
CA GLY A 9 -11.49 -4.13 -5.76
C GLY A 9 -9.99 -4.42 -5.84
N VAL A 10 -9.39 -5.07 -4.84
CA VAL A 10 -7.99 -5.53 -4.88
C VAL A 10 -7.93 -6.94 -5.48
N VAL A 11 -7.12 -7.09 -6.53
CA VAL A 11 -6.86 -8.38 -7.20
C VAL A 11 -5.63 -9.06 -6.60
N GLY A 12 -4.66 -8.28 -6.14
CA GLY A 12 -3.46 -8.81 -5.51
C GLY A 12 -2.52 -7.72 -5.03
N VAL A 13 -1.57 -8.10 -4.16
CA VAL A 13 -0.54 -7.22 -3.64
C VAL A 13 0.82 -7.83 -3.95
N ILE A 14 1.67 -7.06 -4.60
CA ILE A 14 3.03 -7.46 -4.97
C ILE A 14 4.01 -6.68 -4.10
N ILE A 15 4.92 -7.39 -3.46
CA ILE A 15 5.97 -6.80 -2.62
C ILE A 15 7.17 -6.45 -3.48
N GLY A 16 7.55 -5.17 -3.49
CA GLY A 16 8.63 -4.63 -4.31
C GLY A 16 9.96 -4.50 -3.56
N ARG A 17 10.69 -3.42 -3.81
CA ARG A 17 11.99 -3.16 -3.19
C ARG A 17 11.87 -2.83 -1.70
N SER A 18 12.83 -3.29 -0.91
CA SER A 18 13.03 -2.85 0.47
C SER A 18 13.96 -1.64 0.55
N TYR A 19 13.60 -0.64 1.34
CA TYR A 19 14.41 0.54 1.64
C TYR A 19 14.72 0.60 3.13
N GLY A 20 15.31 -0.47 3.68
CA GLY A 20 15.65 -0.57 5.11
C GLY A 20 16.22 0.72 5.72
N GLY A 21 15.91 0.96 7.00
CA GLY A 21 16.32 2.16 7.72
C GLY A 21 15.53 3.44 7.37
N LYS A 22 14.66 3.42 6.35
CA LYS A 22 13.75 4.53 6.07
C LYS A 22 12.43 4.41 6.83
N SER A 23 11.80 5.54 7.11
CA SER A 23 10.53 5.64 7.83
C SER A 23 9.50 6.46 7.07
N LEU A 24 8.22 6.12 7.26
CA LEU A 24 7.07 6.92 6.82
C LEU A 24 6.93 8.23 7.65
N GLY A 25 7.64 8.37 8.77
CA GLY A 25 7.60 9.53 9.64
C GLY A 25 7.15 9.19 11.06
N LYS A 26 7.13 10.20 11.94
CA LYS A 26 7.01 10.02 13.40
C LYS A 26 5.79 9.24 13.89
N ASN A 27 4.67 9.28 13.17
CA ASN A 27 3.41 8.64 13.60
C ASN A 27 3.11 7.32 12.88
N ALA A 28 4.01 6.85 12.01
CA ALA A 28 3.80 5.60 11.29
C ALA A 28 4.26 4.41 12.12
N THR A 29 3.39 3.41 12.25
CA THR A 29 3.68 2.16 12.97
C THR A 29 3.93 1.04 11.97
N THR A 30 4.46 -0.09 12.44
CA THR A 30 4.62 -1.26 11.56
C THR A 30 3.26 -1.68 11.01
N GLY A 31 3.15 -1.81 9.69
CA GLY A 31 1.93 -2.09 8.96
C GLY A 31 1.27 -0.85 8.36
N SER A 32 1.66 0.38 8.74
CA SER A 32 1.14 1.60 8.10
C SER A 32 1.41 1.56 6.59
N VAL A 33 0.41 1.88 5.78
CA VAL A 33 0.50 1.92 4.31
C VAL A 33 0.31 3.36 3.84
N ARG A 34 1.04 3.77 2.81
CA ARG A 34 0.81 5.04 2.12
C ARG A 34 0.81 4.83 0.62
N VAL A 35 -0.28 5.21 -0.01
CA VAL A 35 -0.35 5.28 -1.47
C VAL A 35 0.44 6.50 -1.95
N GLN A 36 1.27 6.31 -2.97
CA GLN A 36 2.10 7.37 -3.53
C GLN A 36 1.46 7.95 -4.80
N ARG A 37 0.92 7.08 -5.66
CA ARG A 37 0.25 7.44 -6.91
C ARG A 37 -0.51 6.25 -7.49
N GLU A 38 -1.46 6.56 -8.37
CA GLU A 38 -2.08 5.59 -9.26
C GLU A 38 -1.12 5.28 -10.42
N VAL A 39 -1.17 4.04 -10.89
CA VAL A 39 -0.40 3.54 -12.03
C VAL A 39 -1.30 2.64 -12.88
N ALA A 40 -0.87 2.32 -14.10
CA ALA A 40 -1.63 1.39 -14.95
C ALA A 40 -1.88 0.06 -14.23
N GLY A 41 -3.16 -0.27 -14.03
CA GLY A 41 -3.59 -1.51 -13.36
C GLY A 41 -3.57 -1.49 -11.83
N GLY A 42 -3.43 -0.33 -11.18
CA GLY A 42 -3.63 -0.20 -9.73
C GLY A 42 -2.85 0.93 -9.06
N LEU A 43 -2.29 0.67 -7.88
CA LEU A 43 -1.67 1.68 -7.03
C LEU A 43 -0.21 1.33 -6.71
N LYS A 44 0.66 2.35 -6.75
CA LYS A 44 2.01 2.26 -6.15
C LYS A 44 1.96 2.81 -4.74
N ALA A 45 2.36 1.98 -3.77
CA ALA A 45 2.33 2.30 -2.35
C ALA A 45 3.62 1.87 -1.64
N VAL A 46 3.75 2.24 -0.37
CA VAL A 46 4.79 1.77 0.54
C VAL A 46 4.17 1.38 1.87
N THR A 47 4.73 0.38 2.54
CA THR A 47 4.38 0.02 3.91
C THR A 47 5.57 0.16 4.85
N GLN A 48 5.30 0.57 6.08
CA GLN A 48 6.27 0.59 7.17
C GLN A 48 6.42 -0.84 7.72
N SER A 49 7.62 -1.40 7.64
CA SER A 49 7.99 -2.63 8.34
C SER A 49 8.81 -2.31 9.61
N SER A 50 9.11 -3.33 10.40
CA SER A 50 10.02 -3.23 11.54
C SER A 50 11.46 -2.88 11.14
N LYS A 51 11.85 -3.13 9.88
CA LYS A 51 13.20 -2.88 9.36
C LYS A 51 13.31 -1.63 8.48
N GLY A 52 12.19 -0.99 8.15
CA GLY A 52 12.13 0.21 7.31
C GLY A 52 10.97 0.17 6.30
N LEU A 53 11.09 0.92 5.19
CA LEU A 53 10.04 0.95 4.16
C LEU A 53 10.12 -0.24 3.21
N GLN A 54 8.95 -0.69 2.77
CA GLN A 54 8.79 -1.73 1.77
C GLN A 54 7.83 -1.25 0.68
N GLU A 55 8.20 -1.39 -0.60
CA GLU A 55 7.28 -1.07 -1.70
C GLU A 55 6.15 -2.10 -1.81
N LEU A 56 4.97 -1.60 -2.14
CA LEU A 56 3.81 -2.39 -2.51
C LEU A 56 3.28 -1.93 -3.87
N PHE A 57 2.94 -2.88 -4.72
CA PHE A 57 2.13 -2.65 -5.90
C PHE A 57 0.80 -3.35 -5.69
N ILE A 58 -0.27 -2.58 -5.57
CA ILE A 58 -1.61 -3.08 -5.29
C ILE A 58 -2.32 -3.14 -6.65
N ARG A 59 -2.53 -4.34 -7.16
CA ARG A 59 -3.30 -4.57 -8.38
C ARG A 59 -4.77 -4.41 -8.04
N THR A 60 -5.48 -3.61 -8.83
CA THR A 60 -6.91 -3.41 -8.67
C THR A 60 -7.66 -3.90 -9.89
N GLU A 61 -8.95 -4.14 -9.71
CA GLU A 61 -9.87 -4.24 -10.85
C GLU A 61 -9.88 -2.92 -11.64
N GLU A 62 -10.28 -3.00 -12.90
CA GLU A 62 -10.37 -1.83 -13.77
C GLU A 62 -11.38 -0.81 -13.20
N GLY A 63 -10.99 0.47 -13.17
CA GLY A 63 -11.80 1.54 -12.59
C GLY A 63 -11.90 1.56 -11.06
N GLN A 64 -11.35 0.58 -10.34
CA GLN A 64 -11.46 0.52 -8.86
C GLN A 64 -10.32 1.20 -8.10
N ALA A 65 -9.26 1.66 -8.79
CA ALA A 65 -8.06 2.20 -8.15
C ALA A 65 -8.35 3.35 -7.18
N GLY A 66 -9.17 4.33 -7.58
CA GLY A 66 -9.56 5.45 -6.73
C GLY A 66 -10.38 5.03 -5.51
N CYS A 67 -11.28 4.05 -5.64
CA CYS A 67 -12.06 3.51 -4.54
C CYS A 67 -11.17 2.78 -3.53
N VAL A 68 -10.23 1.97 -4.02
CA VAL A 68 -9.25 1.26 -3.19
C VAL A 68 -8.35 2.26 -2.47
N TRP A 69 -7.89 3.32 -3.15
CA TRP A 69 -7.06 4.35 -2.52
C TRP A 69 -7.75 4.94 -1.30
N ARG A 70 -8.99 5.43 -1.43
CA ARG A 70 -9.73 6.02 -0.30
C ARG A 70 -9.87 5.05 0.87
N LYS A 71 -10.19 3.78 0.60
CA LYS A 71 -10.28 2.73 1.64
C LYS A 71 -8.96 2.54 2.38
N ILE A 72 -7.81 2.72 1.72
CA ILE A 72 -6.49 2.59 2.34
C ILE A 72 -6.20 3.78 3.26
N GLU A 73 -6.65 4.99 2.91
CA GLU A 73 -6.47 6.19 3.75
C GLU A 73 -7.30 6.14 5.04
N GLU A 74 -8.34 5.30 5.07
CA GLU A 74 -9.21 5.07 6.23
C GLU A 74 -8.71 3.94 7.17
N LEU A 75 -7.57 3.31 6.87
CA LEU A 75 -6.97 2.23 7.67
C LEU A 75 -6.03 2.75 8.77
#